data_AF-A0A973NT23-F1
#
_entry.id   AF-A0A973NT23-F1
#
_cell.length_a   1.000
_cell.length_b   1.000
_cell.length_c   1.000
_cell.angle_alpha   90.00
_cell.angle_beta   90.00
_cell.angle_gamma   90.00
#
_symmetry.space_group_name_H-M   'P 1'
#
loop_
_entity.id
_entity.type
_entity.pdbx_description
1 polymer ?
#
loop_
_entity_poly.entity_id
_entity_poly.type
_entity_poly.pdbx_seq_one_letter_code
_entity_poly.pdbx_strand_id
1 'polypeptide(L)'
;MALSTMATAGLVPVSQAAHADSGGPVTKFDYSVTGDATHETITIDARASIPGSSPIGSYSASFNGTVFTSDKPVFSETFPVSADPADTKGQQVLDVTATGTDGRVGTQDERMYTLGAVIQPKAGLTVSADPNTPGGILADPTASAPAVGTRDGLSMSFITTYIIDWGDGSTQWAENAPVTSAVPHIYAKSGTYPVQLTVETGTLQQATITQSITVTVPATPIPPPPPSTTGPTPPAGTVGAATVTRLGGGDRYATARIVSQTQWKDGAAGGVVIARGDAAPDALAGVPLAAHTRGPLLLTDPKALDTATAAEVKRVLGADKSKPVYILGGAAAVSPDVETQLKSLGYQVYRIGGATRFDTALRIAKDGLGSPANVVVATGTDFADALAAGPYATTEHAAVVLSDGPGMDPATAAYVKSRSGITAVGGAAVRAVRSGAPGKSFTDLHGGDRYATAVAVADAMTAGGHAPAGLGIASGTVFPDALTGGAYAADAGVPLLLTDPKGLPDTVRLLLAALHRQLAAVQIFGGSLAVSDAVDAQVVKAVGGHAA
;
A
#
# COMPACT_ATOMS: atom_id res chain seq x y z
N MET A 1 -5.28 43.72 9.70
CA MET A 1 -4.32 43.70 10.81
C MET A 1 -4.04 42.25 11.16
N ALA A 2 -2.91 41.72 10.73
CA ALA A 2 -2.41 40.43 11.18
C ALA A 2 -1.05 40.70 11.84
N LEU A 3 -0.92 40.35 13.12
CA LEU A 3 0.32 40.47 13.87
C LEU A 3 1.36 39.53 13.23
N SER A 4 2.41 40.11 12.66
CA SER A 4 3.66 39.42 12.38
C SER A 4 4.40 39.23 13.70
N THR A 5 4.27 38.07 14.33
CA THR A 5 5.24 37.63 15.35
C THR A 5 6.52 37.22 14.62
N MET A 6 7.51 38.12 14.61
CA MET A 6 8.87 37.78 14.17
C MET A 6 9.43 36.73 15.14
N ALA A 7 9.75 35.55 14.62
CA ALA A 7 10.54 34.57 15.35
C ALA A 7 11.99 35.10 15.45
N THR A 8 12.50 35.22 16.66
CA THR A 8 13.88 35.64 16.96
C THR A 8 14.87 34.57 16.50
N ALA A 9 15.92 35.01 15.80
CA ALA A 9 16.98 34.14 15.27
C ALA A 9 17.88 33.62 16.39
N GLY A 10 18.04 32.30 16.50
CA GLY A 10 18.94 31.66 17.47
C GLY A 10 20.31 31.30 16.88
N LEU A 11 21.33 31.09 17.73
CA LEU A 11 22.64 30.54 17.36
C LEU A 11 22.72 29.05 17.76
N VAL A 12 23.27 28.18 16.90
CA VAL A 12 23.44 26.74 17.21
C VAL A 12 24.90 26.32 16.96
N PRO A 13 25.58 25.70 17.94
CA PRO A 13 26.93 25.15 17.78
C PRO A 13 26.93 23.82 17.02
N VAL A 14 28.04 23.51 16.33
CA VAL A 14 28.11 22.42 15.32
C VAL A 14 28.81 21.14 15.83
N SER A 15 29.26 21.08 17.09
CA SER A 15 29.91 19.87 17.63
C SER A 15 29.43 19.43 19.02
N GLN A 16 29.33 18.10 19.21
CA GLN A 16 29.43 17.45 20.52
C GLN A 16 30.80 16.74 20.55
N ALA A 17 31.75 17.33 21.29
CA ALA A 17 33.14 16.91 21.54
C ALA A 17 34.13 17.07 20.37
N ALA A 18 35.19 17.85 20.61
CA ALA A 18 36.34 17.99 19.75
C ALA A 18 37.66 17.92 20.56
N HIS A 19 38.73 17.40 19.95
CA HIS A 19 40.07 17.31 20.54
C HIS A 19 41.04 18.24 19.80
N ALA A 20 41.79 19.08 20.53
CA ALA A 20 42.89 19.86 19.99
C ALA A 20 44.23 19.10 20.12
N ASP A 21 45.01 19.00 19.04
CA ASP A 21 46.37 18.41 19.05
C ASP A 21 47.37 19.40 18.43
N SER A 22 48.24 20.00 19.25
CA SER A 22 49.25 20.98 18.82
C SER A 22 50.64 20.39 18.53
N GLY A 23 50.74 19.07 18.34
CA GLY A 23 51.98 18.45 17.83
C GLY A 23 53.16 18.37 18.82
N GLY A 24 52.90 18.45 20.13
CA GLY A 24 53.87 18.18 21.22
C GLY A 24 53.18 17.51 22.43
N PRO A 25 53.78 17.34 23.62
CA PRO A 25 53.05 16.82 24.77
C PRO A 25 52.09 17.91 25.29
N VAL A 26 50.84 17.91 24.77
CA VAL A 26 49.85 18.98 24.95
C VAL A 26 48.83 18.65 26.05
N THR A 27 48.41 19.68 26.77
CA THR A 27 47.18 19.68 27.58
C THR A 27 45.98 19.50 26.65
N LYS A 28 45.47 18.26 26.56
CA LYS A 28 44.27 17.94 25.79
C LYS A 28 43.03 18.12 26.66
N PHE A 29 42.08 18.89 26.16
CA PHE A 29 40.79 19.13 26.81
C PHE A 29 39.65 18.91 25.83
N ASP A 30 38.54 18.41 26.35
CA ASP A 30 37.26 18.34 25.65
C ASP A 30 36.44 19.53 26.07
N TYR A 31 35.68 20.09 25.13
CA TYR A 31 34.66 21.06 25.49
C TYR A 31 33.36 20.83 24.73
N SER A 32 32.27 21.36 25.28
CA SER A 32 30.96 21.41 24.63
C SER A 32 30.41 22.81 24.69
N VAL A 33 29.89 23.28 23.55
CA VAL A 33 29.21 24.55 23.43
C VAL A 33 27.72 24.30 23.32
N THR A 34 26.90 24.99 24.11
CA THR A 34 25.43 24.97 23.98
C THR A 34 24.90 26.39 23.86
N GLY A 35 23.99 26.60 22.90
CA GLY A 35 23.34 27.88 22.65
C GLY A 35 21.87 27.84 23.05
N ASP A 36 21.38 28.92 23.67
CA ASP A 36 19.94 29.12 23.91
C ASP A 36 19.41 30.22 22.99
N ALA A 37 18.65 29.80 21.98
CA ALA A 37 18.01 30.67 20.99
C ALA A 37 16.99 31.65 21.59
N THR A 38 16.49 31.39 22.80
CA THR A 38 15.52 32.27 23.47
C THR A 38 16.17 33.34 24.34
N HIS A 39 17.47 33.20 24.67
CA HIS A 39 18.16 34.07 25.63
C HIS A 39 19.50 34.65 25.13
N GLU A 40 19.91 34.43 23.87
CA GLU A 40 21.14 35.02 23.29
C GLU A 40 22.41 34.74 24.14
N THR A 41 22.57 33.48 24.59
CA THR A 41 23.72 33.09 25.41
C THR A 41 24.42 31.84 24.87
N ILE A 42 25.72 31.75 25.14
CA ILE A 42 26.56 30.58 24.84
C ILE A 42 27.16 30.06 26.14
N THR A 43 27.09 28.75 26.38
CA THR A 43 27.74 28.09 27.51
C THR A 43 28.90 27.22 27.02
N ILE A 44 30.07 27.35 27.65
CA ILE A 44 31.27 26.56 27.34
C ILE A 44 31.60 25.70 28.56
N ASP A 45 31.54 24.37 28.44
CA ASP A 45 32.03 23.40 29.46
C ASP A 45 33.34 22.80 28.96
N ALA A 46 34.46 23.06 29.64
CA ALA A 46 35.79 22.54 29.29
C ALA A 46 36.34 21.57 30.36
N ARG A 47 36.83 20.41 29.94
CA ARG A 47 37.31 19.31 30.81
C ARG A 47 38.64 18.74 30.35
N ALA A 48 39.57 18.49 31.28
CA ALA A 48 40.78 17.71 31.01
C ALA A 48 40.40 16.23 30.86
N SER A 49 40.55 15.66 29.66
CA SER A 49 39.89 14.38 29.32
C SER A 49 40.85 13.20 29.11
N ILE A 50 42.17 13.37 29.35
CA ILE A 50 43.16 12.31 29.05
C ILE A 50 44.11 12.07 30.22
N PRO A 51 44.41 10.80 30.59
CA PRO A 51 45.42 10.48 31.61
C PRO A 51 46.79 11.11 31.27
N GLY A 52 47.30 11.99 32.15
CA GLY A 52 48.60 12.66 32.01
C GLY A 52 48.54 14.16 31.67
N SER A 53 47.35 14.75 31.48
CA SER A 53 47.20 16.20 31.27
C SER A 53 47.15 17.00 32.59
N SER A 54 47.76 18.18 32.62
CA SER A 54 47.68 19.13 33.74
C SER A 54 46.26 19.74 33.85
N PRO A 55 45.75 20.04 35.07
CA PRO A 55 44.49 20.77 35.24
C PRO A 55 44.51 22.12 34.53
N ILE A 56 43.37 22.54 33.98
CA ILE A 56 43.21 23.86 33.33
C ILE A 56 43.29 24.94 34.41
N GLY A 57 44.16 25.94 34.20
CA GLY A 57 44.38 27.04 35.14
C GLY A 57 43.62 28.32 34.76
N SER A 58 43.49 28.60 33.46
CA SER A 58 42.72 29.74 32.95
C SER A 58 42.23 29.47 31.53
N TYR A 59 41.23 30.23 31.09
CA TYR A 59 40.77 30.20 29.70
C TYR A 59 40.35 31.58 29.19
N SER A 60 40.38 31.75 27.88
CA SER A 60 39.82 32.87 27.16
C SER A 60 38.96 32.40 26.00
N ALA A 61 37.87 33.10 25.73
CA ALA A 61 37.02 32.87 24.57
C ALA A 61 36.77 34.21 23.87
N SER A 62 36.90 34.26 22.55
CA SER A 62 36.57 35.45 21.76
C SER A 62 35.45 35.16 20.78
N PHE A 63 34.45 36.05 20.75
CA PHE A 63 33.34 35.99 19.82
C PHE A 63 33.07 37.39 19.26
N ASN A 64 33.13 37.55 17.94
CA ASN A 64 33.01 38.84 17.24
C ASN A 64 33.88 39.97 17.83
N GLY A 65 35.11 39.64 18.25
CA GLY A 65 36.05 40.61 18.82
C GLY A 65 35.79 41.00 20.27
N THR A 66 34.73 40.49 20.90
CA THR A 66 34.55 40.56 22.36
C THR A 66 35.30 39.39 22.99
N VAL A 67 36.12 39.65 24.00
CA VAL A 67 36.96 38.64 24.66
C VAL A 67 36.49 38.46 26.10
N PHE A 68 36.25 37.20 26.46
CA PHE A 68 35.93 36.76 27.81
C PHE A 68 37.12 35.99 28.37
N THR A 69 37.47 36.22 29.63
CA THR A 69 38.60 35.56 30.31
C THR A 69 38.18 35.12 31.69
N SER A 70 38.64 33.94 32.14
CA SER A 70 38.39 33.45 33.49
C SER A 70 39.62 32.72 34.02
N ASP A 71 39.99 33.04 35.26
CA ASP A 71 41.15 32.49 35.97
C ASP A 71 40.76 31.37 36.96
N LYS A 72 39.59 30.76 36.76
CA LYS A 72 39.03 29.75 37.68
C LYS A 72 39.35 28.33 37.20
N PRO A 73 39.66 27.38 38.12
CA PRO A 73 40.16 26.04 37.79
C PRO A 73 39.11 24.99 37.36
N VAL A 74 37.84 25.35 37.31
CA VAL A 74 36.72 24.53 36.78
C VAL A 74 35.77 25.51 36.11
N PHE A 75 35.09 25.19 34.99
CA PHE A 75 33.64 25.41 34.85
C PHE A 75 33.02 25.33 33.45
N SER A 76 31.72 25.01 33.48
CA SER A 76 30.69 25.42 32.54
C SER A 76 30.27 26.88 32.83
N GLU A 77 30.74 27.87 32.07
CA GLU A 77 30.36 29.29 32.22
C GLU A 77 29.56 29.78 31.01
N THR A 78 28.55 30.62 31.27
CA THR A 78 27.59 31.13 30.27
C THR A 78 27.82 32.62 30.01
N PHE A 79 27.93 33.00 28.75
CA PHE A 79 28.18 34.36 28.31
C PHE A 79 27.04 34.88 27.43
N PRO A 80 26.62 36.14 27.59
CA PRO A 80 25.73 36.79 26.65
C PRO A 80 26.47 37.08 25.35
N VAL A 81 25.84 36.80 24.21
CA VAL A 81 26.38 37.09 22.89
C VAL A 81 25.29 37.65 22.00
N SER A 82 25.61 38.62 21.14
CA SER A 82 24.67 39.11 20.12
C SER A 82 25.20 38.77 18.73
N ALA A 83 24.30 38.32 17.86
CA ALA A 83 24.64 38.07 16.46
C ALA A 83 24.92 39.41 15.76
N ASP A 84 25.96 39.46 14.91
CA ASP A 84 26.18 40.62 14.03
C ASP A 84 25.04 40.71 13.00
N PRO A 85 24.18 41.75 13.03
CA PRO A 85 23.05 41.87 12.11
C PRO A 85 23.47 42.07 10.65
N ALA A 86 24.72 42.48 10.40
CA ALA A 86 25.25 42.72 9.07
C ALA A 86 25.85 41.45 8.42
N ASP A 87 26.11 40.39 9.19
CA ASP A 87 26.63 39.13 8.65
C ASP A 87 25.51 38.29 8.01
N THR A 88 25.41 38.42 6.69
CA THR A 88 24.46 37.67 5.85
C THR A 88 24.98 36.31 5.38
N LYS A 89 26.23 35.96 5.72
CA LYS A 89 26.88 34.69 5.31
C LYS A 89 26.89 33.63 6.41
N GLY A 90 26.54 34.01 7.64
CA GLY A 90 26.26 33.08 8.73
C GLY A 90 27.49 32.33 9.25
N GLN A 91 28.69 32.91 9.18
CA GLN A 91 29.89 32.29 9.76
C GLN A 91 30.52 33.25 10.77
N GLN A 92 30.09 33.15 12.02
CA GLN A 92 30.74 33.82 13.14
C GLN A 92 31.67 32.83 13.83
N VAL A 93 32.88 33.24 14.21
CA VAL A 93 33.89 32.33 14.78
C VAL A 93 34.01 32.57 16.29
N LEU A 94 33.95 31.50 17.06
CA LEU A 94 34.23 31.44 18.49
C LEU A 94 35.63 30.82 18.68
N ASP A 95 36.61 31.66 19.02
CA ASP A 95 37.96 31.20 19.31
C ASP A 95 38.09 30.91 20.79
N VAL A 96 38.41 29.68 21.17
CA VAL A 96 38.58 29.25 22.56
C VAL A 96 40.03 28.88 22.80
N THR A 97 40.65 29.51 23.80
CA THR A 97 42.01 29.21 24.25
C THR A 97 41.99 28.81 25.72
N ALA A 98 42.56 27.67 26.05
CA ALA A 98 42.73 27.21 27.43
C ALA A 98 44.22 27.05 27.77
N THR A 99 44.59 27.47 28.97
CA THR A 99 45.95 27.37 29.49
C THR A 99 45.96 26.44 30.70
N GLY A 100 46.80 25.39 30.65
CA GLY A 100 47.06 24.52 31.78
C GLY A 100 47.77 25.25 32.91
N THR A 101 47.59 24.77 34.14
CA THR A 101 48.33 25.25 35.33
C THR A 101 49.86 25.11 35.21
N ASP A 102 50.34 24.35 34.24
CA ASP A 102 51.75 24.21 33.85
C ASP A 102 52.21 25.24 32.80
N GLY A 103 51.37 26.21 32.46
CA GLY A 103 51.66 27.30 31.53
C GLY A 103 51.53 26.93 30.05
N ARG A 104 51.07 25.72 29.72
CA ARG A 104 50.90 25.27 28.34
C ARG A 104 49.53 25.68 27.79
N VAL A 105 49.50 26.16 26.54
CA VAL A 105 48.31 26.72 25.90
C VAL A 105 47.81 25.80 24.79
N GLY A 106 46.49 25.59 24.73
CA GLY A 106 45.81 25.01 23.58
C GLY A 106 44.72 25.95 23.07
N THR A 107 44.63 26.11 21.74
CA THR A 107 43.66 26.99 21.07
C THR A 107 42.85 26.18 20.07
N GLN A 108 41.57 26.50 19.95
CA GLN A 108 40.68 25.93 18.96
C GLN A 108 39.62 26.95 18.52
N ASP A 109 39.34 26.98 17.23
CA ASP A 109 38.38 27.90 16.64
C ASP A 109 37.13 27.11 16.22
N GLU A 110 35.94 27.54 16.65
CA GLU A 110 34.66 26.91 16.33
C GLU A 110 33.74 27.86 15.56
N ARG A 111 33.14 27.39 14.48
CA ARG A 111 32.23 28.20 13.66
C ARG A 111 30.79 28.09 14.18
N MET A 112 30.23 29.23 14.55
CA MET A 112 28.85 29.43 14.97
C MET A 112 28.02 30.02 13.82
N TYR A 113 26.81 29.51 13.62
CA TYR A 113 25.93 29.90 12.52
C TYR A 113 24.66 30.60 13.05
N THR A 114 24.34 31.77 12.49
CA THR A 114 23.08 32.49 12.76
C THR A 114 21.91 31.77 12.09
N LEU A 115 20.91 31.34 12.86
CA LEU A 115 19.68 30.76 12.32
C LEU A 115 18.77 31.88 11.79
N GLY A 116 19.09 32.40 10.60
CA GLY A 116 18.48 33.61 10.02
C GLY A 116 17.87 33.45 8.63
N ALA A 117 17.78 32.24 8.08
CA ALA A 117 17.03 31.99 6.85
C ALA A 117 16.25 30.68 6.98
N VAL A 118 14.95 30.79 7.27
CA VAL A 118 14.01 29.68 7.09
C VAL A 118 14.03 29.32 5.61
N ILE A 119 14.71 28.23 5.24
CA ILE A 119 14.63 27.68 3.88
C ILE A 119 13.25 27.02 3.76
N GLN A 120 12.26 27.78 3.29
CA GLN A 120 10.98 27.22 2.90
C GLN A 120 11.20 26.19 1.78
N PRO A 121 10.62 24.98 1.86
CA PRO A 121 10.76 24.00 0.80
C PRO A 121 10.23 24.58 -0.52
N LYS A 122 10.92 24.35 -1.63
CA LYS A 122 10.48 24.82 -2.96
C LYS A 122 9.93 23.64 -3.76
N ALA A 123 8.63 23.65 -4.03
CA ALA A 123 7.98 22.69 -4.90
C ALA A 123 8.02 23.16 -6.36
N GLY A 124 8.31 22.25 -7.29
CA GLY A 124 8.17 22.47 -8.74
C GLY A 124 7.15 21.47 -9.30
N LEU A 125 6.22 21.92 -10.13
CA LEU A 125 5.22 21.05 -10.75
C LEU A 125 5.17 21.35 -12.24
N THR A 126 5.29 20.30 -13.05
CA THR A 126 5.08 20.35 -14.51
C THR A 126 4.07 19.27 -14.85
N VAL A 127 3.05 19.60 -15.64
CA VAL A 127 2.02 18.65 -16.08
C VAL A 127 1.91 18.73 -17.60
N SER A 128 2.07 17.62 -18.31
CA SER A 128 2.07 17.53 -19.78
C SER A 128 1.29 16.31 -20.30
N ALA A 129 0.97 16.25 -21.60
CA ALA A 129 0.26 15.11 -22.22
C ALA A 129 1.23 14.02 -22.72
N ASP A 130 0.81 12.74 -22.70
CA ASP A 130 1.59 11.63 -23.27
C ASP A 130 1.33 11.54 -24.78
N PRO A 131 2.37 11.64 -25.64
CA PRO A 131 2.18 11.51 -27.08
C PRO A 131 1.83 10.08 -27.54
N ASN A 132 2.01 9.04 -26.73
CA ASN A 132 1.91 7.64 -27.16
C ASN A 132 0.63 6.91 -26.72
N THR A 133 -0.28 7.56 -25.98
CA THR A 133 -1.50 6.94 -25.46
C THR A 133 -2.74 7.80 -25.80
N PRO A 134 -3.68 7.35 -26.65
CA PRO A 134 -4.92 8.10 -26.88
C PRO A 134 -5.76 8.17 -25.60
N GLY A 135 -5.81 9.35 -24.98
CA GLY A 135 -6.43 9.57 -23.67
C GLY A 135 -5.46 9.51 -22.48
N GLY A 136 -4.16 9.30 -22.71
CA GLY A 136 -3.14 9.36 -21.68
C GLY A 136 -2.52 10.75 -21.58
N ILE A 137 -2.51 11.31 -20.39
CA ILE A 137 -1.72 12.50 -20.08
C ILE A 137 -0.76 12.08 -18.96
N LEU A 138 0.49 11.80 -19.36
CA LEU A 138 1.62 11.59 -18.46
C LEU A 138 1.96 12.93 -17.80
N ALA A 139 1.46 13.14 -16.60
CA ALA A 139 2.13 14.04 -15.70
C ALA A 139 3.50 13.44 -15.37
N ASP A 140 4.56 13.99 -15.95
CA ASP A 140 5.88 13.96 -15.35
C ASP A 140 5.98 15.19 -14.44
N PRO A 141 5.49 15.16 -13.18
CA PRO A 141 5.86 16.20 -12.24
C PRO A 141 7.34 16.02 -11.90
N THR A 142 8.22 16.74 -12.58
CA THR A 142 9.56 16.98 -12.03
C THR A 142 9.47 18.07 -10.98
N ALA A 143 9.46 17.66 -9.72
CA ALA A 143 9.74 18.56 -8.61
C ALA A 143 11.26 18.64 -8.36
N SER A 144 11.94 19.57 -9.00
CA SER A 144 13.31 19.90 -8.58
C SER A 144 13.26 20.85 -7.40
N ALA A 145 13.46 20.35 -6.18
CA ALA A 145 14.05 21.18 -5.14
C ALA A 145 15.53 21.33 -5.50
N PRO A 146 16.06 22.53 -5.81
CA PRO A 146 17.50 22.68 -5.74
C PRO A 146 17.88 22.34 -4.30
N ALA A 147 18.57 21.22 -4.11
CA ALA A 147 19.48 21.16 -2.99
C ALA A 147 20.45 22.34 -3.20
N VAL A 148 20.23 23.46 -2.54
CA VAL A 148 21.39 24.22 -2.07
C VAL A 148 21.87 23.49 -0.84
N GLY A 149 22.53 22.36 -1.07
CA GLY A 149 23.75 22.12 -0.33
C GLY A 149 24.79 23.00 -0.99
N THR A 150 25.09 24.17 -0.42
CA THR A 150 26.50 24.55 -0.46
C THR A 150 27.20 23.56 0.44
N ARG A 151 28.06 22.76 -0.18
CA ARG A 151 28.90 21.79 0.50
C ARG A 151 29.89 22.57 1.38
N ASP A 152 29.48 22.88 2.60
CA ASP A 152 30.34 23.21 3.74
C ASP A 152 29.58 22.88 5.02
N GLY A 153 29.71 21.61 5.43
CA GLY A 153 29.52 21.13 6.81
C GLY A 153 28.17 21.36 7.51
N LEU A 154 27.28 20.36 7.44
CA LEU A 154 26.40 19.92 8.55
C LEU A 154 24.94 20.45 8.70
N SER A 155 24.24 20.86 7.63
CA SER A 155 22.76 20.99 7.69
C SER A 155 22.04 20.13 6.65
N MET A 156 21.26 19.14 7.10
CA MET A 156 20.42 18.29 6.25
C MET A 156 18.93 18.48 6.60
N SER A 157 18.23 19.34 5.84
CA SER A 157 16.77 19.29 5.74
C SER A 157 16.40 18.58 4.44
N PHE A 158 16.09 17.28 4.53
CA PHE A 158 15.56 16.52 3.39
C PHE A 158 14.03 16.64 3.34
N ILE A 159 13.48 16.68 2.12
CA ILE A 159 12.05 16.45 1.90
C ILE A 159 11.79 15.00 2.32
N THR A 160 10.92 14.79 3.29
CA THR A 160 10.56 13.48 3.83
C THR A 160 9.38 12.87 3.10
N THR A 161 8.44 13.71 2.67
CA THR A 161 7.20 13.27 2.02
C THR A 161 6.80 14.21 0.88
N TYR A 162 6.09 13.65 -0.09
CA TYR A 162 5.28 14.44 -1.01
C TYR A 162 3.90 13.81 -1.20
N ILE A 163 2.92 14.67 -1.46
CA ILE A 163 1.52 14.34 -1.68
C ILE A 163 1.11 15.02 -2.99
N ILE A 164 0.58 14.25 -3.94
CA ILE A 164 -0.03 14.77 -5.17
C ILE A 164 -1.55 14.62 -5.04
N ASP A 165 -2.28 15.72 -5.14
CA ASP A 165 -3.73 15.74 -5.34
C ASP A 165 -3.98 15.99 -6.83
N TRP A 166 -4.68 15.09 -7.51
CA TRP A 166 -4.89 15.18 -8.95
C TRP A 166 -6.06 16.09 -9.34
N GLY A 167 -6.79 16.63 -8.37
CA GLY A 167 -7.92 17.54 -8.59
C GLY A 167 -9.21 16.84 -9.04
N ASP A 168 -9.21 15.51 -9.15
CA ASP A 168 -10.37 14.67 -9.45
C ASP A 168 -10.90 13.90 -8.23
N GLY A 169 -10.37 14.22 -7.03
CA GLY A 169 -10.69 13.55 -5.78
C GLY A 169 -9.73 12.42 -5.41
N SER A 170 -8.75 12.10 -6.26
CA SER A 170 -7.69 11.14 -5.96
C SER A 170 -6.40 11.81 -5.47
N THR A 171 -5.70 11.14 -4.55
CA THR A 171 -4.39 11.57 -4.06
C THR A 171 -3.38 10.42 -4.12
N GLN A 172 -2.11 10.75 -4.27
CA GLN A 172 -0.99 9.80 -4.24
C GLN A 172 0.09 10.29 -3.28
N TRP A 173 0.67 9.36 -2.52
CA TRP A 173 1.60 9.62 -1.42
C TRP A 173 2.85 8.76 -1.53
N ALA A 174 4.02 9.31 -1.15
CA ALA A 174 5.25 8.52 -1.00
C ALA A 174 6.21 9.10 0.06
N GLU A 175 6.94 8.20 0.73
CA GLU A 175 8.07 8.47 1.63
C GLU A 175 9.41 8.26 0.91
N ASN A 176 10.37 9.18 1.10
CA ASN A 176 11.80 9.04 0.73
C ASN A 176 12.14 8.78 -0.76
N ALA A 177 11.28 9.07 -1.73
CA ALA A 177 11.65 8.89 -3.14
C ALA A 177 12.51 10.06 -3.67
N PRO A 178 13.59 9.80 -4.44
CA PRO A 178 14.28 10.87 -5.14
C PRO A 178 13.39 11.42 -6.26
N VAL A 179 13.31 12.73 -6.34
CA VAL A 179 12.46 13.48 -7.28
C VAL A 179 13.04 13.44 -8.69
N THR A 180 12.89 12.33 -9.40
CA THR A 180 13.27 12.22 -10.84
C THR A 180 12.39 11.28 -11.67
N SER A 181 11.43 10.57 -11.07
CA SER A 181 10.56 9.65 -11.81
C SER A 181 9.13 10.21 -11.92
N ALA A 182 8.65 10.29 -13.15
CA ALA A 182 7.26 10.57 -13.51
C ALA A 182 6.25 9.77 -12.66
N VAL A 183 5.18 10.42 -12.22
CA VAL A 183 4.09 9.76 -11.49
C VAL A 183 2.84 9.79 -12.36
N PRO A 184 2.46 8.66 -13.00
CA PRO A 184 1.34 8.64 -13.93
C PRO A 184 -0.01 8.70 -13.21
N HIS A 185 -0.98 9.37 -13.84
CA HIS A 185 -2.38 9.42 -13.42
C HIS A 185 -3.30 9.41 -14.63
N ILE A 186 -4.45 8.73 -14.53
CA ILE A 186 -5.43 8.61 -15.62
C ILE A 186 -6.76 9.24 -15.16
N TYR A 187 -7.18 10.29 -15.85
CA TYR A 187 -8.45 10.95 -15.59
C TYR A 187 -9.61 10.24 -16.31
N ALA A 188 -10.63 9.87 -15.55
CA ALA A 188 -11.80 9.13 -16.06
C ALA A 188 -12.78 10.00 -16.88
N LYS A 189 -12.64 11.34 -16.86
CA LYS A 189 -13.53 12.28 -17.56
C LYS A 189 -12.73 13.39 -18.21
N SER A 190 -13.23 13.89 -19.34
CA SER A 190 -12.73 15.15 -19.91
C SER A 190 -13.08 16.31 -18.96
N GLY A 191 -12.12 17.17 -18.69
CA GLY A 191 -12.28 18.26 -17.74
C GLY A 191 -10.96 18.99 -17.49
N THR A 192 -11.06 20.14 -16.82
CA THR A 192 -9.88 20.86 -16.33
C THR A 192 -9.72 20.56 -14.84
N TYR A 193 -8.56 20.03 -14.46
CA TYR A 193 -8.27 19.56 -13.11
C TYR A 193 -7.12 20.36 -12.49
N PRO A 194 -7.26 20.83 -11.24
CA PRO A 194 -6.16 21.45 -10.50
C PRO A 194 -5.30 20.39 -9.82
N VAL A 195 -4.14 20.08 -10.41
CA VAL A 195 -3.15 19.19 -9.79
C VAL A 195 -2.37 19.96 -8.75
N GLN A 196 -2.36 19.49 -7.50
CA GLN A 196 -1.58 20.08 -6.41
C GLN A 196 -0.48 19.13 -5.98
N LEU A 197 0.72 19.66 -5.78
CA LEU A 197 1.82 18.96 -5.14
C LEU A 197 2.12 19.65 -3.80
N THR A 198 2.07 18.89 -2.72
CA THR A 198 2.51 19.31 -1.38
C THR A 198 3.77 18.53 -1.01
N VAL A 199 4.80 19.22 -0.53
CA VAL A 199 6.04 18.61 -0.04
C VAL A 199 6.26 19.00 1.41
N GLU A 200 6.81 18.07 2.21
CA GLU A 200 7.09 18.29 3.64
C GLU A 200 8.54 17.93 3.98
N THR A 201 9.16 18.66 4.90
CA THR A 201 10.49 18.36 5.44
C THR A 201 10.42 17.53 6.72
N GLY A 202 11.52 16.91 7.12
CA GLY A 202 11.63 16.23 8.42
C GLY A 202 11.44 17.14 9.65
N THR A 203 11.30 18.45 9.44
CA THR A 203 10.98 19.47 10.44
C THR A 203 9.52 19.99 10.34
N LEU A 204 8.66 19.29 9.59
CA LEU A 204 7.22 19.58 9.41
C LEU A 204 6.91 20.92 8.70
N GLN A 205 7.85 21.45 7.91
CA GLN A 205 7.57 22.59 7.05
C GLN A 205 7.01 22.13 5.71
N GLN A 206 5.97 22.81 5.22
CA GLN A 206 5.24 22.42 4.00
C GLN A 206 5.31 23.49 2.92
N ALA A 207 5.36 23.06 1.66
CA ALA A 207 5.11 23.92 0.52
C ALA A 207 4.18 23.23 -0.48
N THR A 208 3.23 23.98 -1.02
CA THR A 208 2.25 23.50 -1.99
C THR A 208 2.32 24.32 -3.27
N ILE A 209 2.24 23.65 -4.42
CA ILE A 209 2.11 24.27 -5.73
C ILE A 209 0.97 23.62 -6.51
N THR A 210 0.22 24.42 -7.27
CA THR A 210 -0.92 23.96 -8.05
C THR A 210 -0.73 24.31 -9.52
N GLN A 211 -0.99 23.36 -10.41
CA GLN A 211 -1.04 23.57 -11.85
C GLN A 211 -2.34 22.96 -12.41
N SER A 212 -3.02 23.69 -13.30
CA SER A 212 -4.20 23.15 -13.97
C SER A 212 -3.81 22.41 -15.25
N ILE A 213 -4.46 21.27 -15.48
CA ILE A 213 -4.38 20.56 -16.75
C ILE A 213 -5.77 20.33 -17.33
N THR A 214 -5.90 20.57 -18.64
CA THR A 214 -7.10 20.22 -19.39
C THR A 214 -6.90 18.85 -20.01
N VAL A 215 -7.75 17.92 -19.60
CA VAL A 215 -7.76 16.54 -20.09
C VAL A 215 -8.90 16.40 -21.07
N THR A 216 -8.58 15.90 -22.26
CA THR A 216 -9.57 15.48 -23.24
C THR A 216 -9.45 13.97 -23.39
N VAL A 217 -10.42 13.24 -22.84
CA VAL A 217 -10.56 11.81 -23.12
C VAL A 217 -11.17 11.70 -24.52
N PRO A 218 -10.47 11.11 -25.52
CA PRO A 218 -11.04 10.95 -26.85
C PRO A 218 -12.29 10.08 -26.74
N ALA A 219 -13.39 10.53 -27.36
CA ALA A 219 -14.50 9.62 -27.62
C ALA A 219 -13.98 8.54 -28.58
N THR A 220 -13.78 7.32 -28.09
CA THR A 220 -13.46 6.19 -28.96
C THR A 220 -14.57 6.04 -29.99
N PRO A 221 -14.26 6.00 -31.31
CA PRO A 221 -15.23 5.62 -32.31
C PRO A 221 -15.67 4.19 -31.99
N ILE A 222 -16.98 3.98 -31.85
CA ILE A 222 -17.56 2.63 -31.76
C ILE A 222 -17.22 1.92 -33.09
N PRO A 223 -16.49 0.80 -33.11
CA PRO A 223 -16.27 0.05 -34.34
C PRO A 223 -17.62 -0.45 -34.87
N PRO A 224 -17.85 -0.45 -36.20
CA PRO A 224 -19.06 -1.05 -36.73
C PRO A 224 -19.10 -2.54 -36.34
N PRO A 225 -20.29 -3.10 -36.04
CA PRO A 225 -20.40 -4.49 -35.61
C PRO A 225 -19.84 -5.42 -36.69
N PRO A 226 -19.19 -6.54 -36.30
CA PRO A 226 -18.73 -7.53 -37.26
C PRO A 226 -19.94 -8.07 -38.05
N PRO A 227 -19.74 -8.50 -39.32
CA PRO A 227 -20.82 -8.98 -40.15
C PRO A 227 -21.53 -10.15 -39.46
N SER A 228 -22.85 -10.05 -39.45
CA SER A 228 -23.77 -10.96 -38.78
C SER A 228 -23.57 -12.39 -39.28
N THR A 229 -22.98 -13.24 -38.45
CA THR A 229 -23.20 -14.68 -38.59
C THR A 229 -24.48 -15.00 -37.82
N THR A 230 -25.56 -15.24 -38.56
CA THR A 230 -26.88 -15.63 -38.08
C THR A 230 -26.81 -16.96 -37.33
N GLY A 231 -26.50 -16.90 -36.04
CA GLY A 231 -27.02 -17.81 -35.01
C GLY A 231 -28.05 -17.04 -34.20
N PRO A 232 -29.11 -17.67 -33.66
CA PRO A 232 -30.18 -16.95 -32.97
C PRO A 232 -29.62 -16.24 -31.73
N THR A 233 -29.52 -14.92 -31.81
CA THR A 233 -29.31 -14.02 -30.68
C THR A 233 -30.46 -14.22 -29.69
N PRO A 234 -30.20 -14.59 -28.42
CA PRO A 234 -31.22 -14.50 -27.39
C PRO A 234 -31.71 -13.04 -27.33
N PRO A 235 -33.02 -12.76 -27.24
CA PRO A 235 -33.48 -11.38 -27.18
C PRO A 235 -32.84 -10.68 -25.98
N ALA A 236 -32.34 -9.46 -26.18
CA ALA A 236 -32.03 -8.53 -25.11
C ALA A 236 -33.35 -8.15 -24.42
N GLY A 237 -33.80 -9.00 -23.51
CA GLY A 237 -34.88 -8.67 -22.60
C GLY A 237 -34.41 -7.60 -21.65
N THR A 238 -35.20 -6.54 -21.47
CA THR A 238 -35.09 -5.67 -20.30
C THR A 238 -35.20 -6.56 -19.07
N VAL A 239 -34.08 -6.80 -18.38
CA VAL A 239 -34.13 -7.44 -17.07
C VAL A 239 -34.80 -6.44 -16.12
N GLY A 240 -35.72 -6.91 -15.28
CA GLY A 240 -36.34 -6.08 -14.24
C GLY A 240 -35.29 -5.45 -13.31
N ALA A 241 -35.71 -4.50 -12.48
CA ALA A 241 -34.82 -3.85 -11.51
C ALA A 241 -34.03 -4.90 -10.69
N ALA A 242 -32.70 -4.74 -10.63
CA ALA A 242 -31.83 -5.73 -10.00
C ALA A 242 -32.23 -6.00 -8.54
N THR A 243 -32.20 -7.26 -8.15
CA THR A 243 -32.41 -7.67 -6.75
C THR A 243 -31.09 -7.67 -6.01
N VAL A 244 -30.99 -6.91 -4.92
CA VAL A 244 -29.81 -6.88 -4.04
C VAL A 244 -30.06 -7.79 -2.84
N THR A 245 -29.20 -8.79 -2.65
CA THR A 245 -29.34 -9.80 -1.59
C THR A 245 -28.08 -9.86 -0.74
N ARG A 246 -28.24 -9.71 0.56
CA ARG A 246 -27.14 -9.90 1.52
C ARG A 246 -27.02 -11.37 1.95
N LEU A 247 -25.80 -11.88 1.84
CA LEU A 247 -25.38 -13.19 2.31
C LEU A 247 -24.34 -12.97 3.42
N GLY A 248 -24.81 -12.72 4.64
CA GLY A 248 -23.96 -12.33 5.77
C GLY A 248 -24.44 -12.91 7.09
N GLY A 249 -23.51 -13.49 7.85
CA GLY A 249 -23.78 -14.03 9.19
C GLY A 249 -23.28 -13.13 10.32
N GLY A 250 -23.48 -13.58 11.57
CA GLY A 250 -22.94 -12.89 12.76
C GLY A 250 -21.42 -12.93 12.86
N ASP A 251 -20.77 -13.84 12.12
CA ASP A 251 -19.34 -13.95 11.97
C ASP A 251 -18.98 -14.51 10.59
N ARG A 252 -17.68 -14.54 10.28
CA ARG A 252 -17.12 -15.04 9.01
C ARG A 252 -17.45 -16.51 8.70
N TYR A 253 -17.56 -17.35 9.73
CA TYR A 253 -17.88 -18.77 9.57
C TYR A 253 -19.35 -18.93 9.22
N ALA A 254 -20.22 -18.16 9.88
CA ALA A 254 -21.63 -18.07 9.56
C ALA A 254 -21.87 -17.51 8.15
N THR A 255 -21.15 -16.47 7.73
CA THR A 255 -21.21 -15.98 6.34
C THR A 255 -20.85 -17.08 5.35
N ALA A 256 -19.72 -17.78 5.55
CA ALA A 256 -19.30 -18.87 4.67
C ALA A 256 -20.39 -19.96 4.51
N ARG A 257 -21.05 -20.32 5.61
CA ARG A 257 -22.17 -21.29 5.59
C ARG A 257 -23.40 -20.74 4.86
N ILE A 258 -23.77 -19.48 5.07
CA ILE A 258 -24.91 -18.85 4.37
C ILE A 258 -24.67 -18.79 2.86
N VAL A 259 -23.45 -18.42 2.43
CA VAL A 259 -23.06 -18.43 1.01
C VAL A 259 -23.19 -19.84 0.44
N SER A 260 -22.68 -20.84 1.15
CA SER A 260 -22.79 -22.25 0.76
C SER A 260 -24.25 -22.73 0.67
N GLN A 261 -25.10 -22.39 1.64
CA GLN A 261 -26.52 -22.73 1.68
C GLN A 261 -27.33 -22.08 0.57
N THR A 262 -26.93 -20.87 0.16
CA THR A 262 -27.58 -20.15 -0.94
C THR A 262 -27.25 -20.77 -2.29
N GLN A 263 -26.00 -21.19 -2.49
CA GLN A 263 -25.54 -21.69 -3.79
C GLN A 263 -25.78 -23.19 -3.98
N TRP A 264 -25.63 -23.99 -2.92
CA TRP A 264 -25.60 -25.45 -3.00
C TRP A 264 -26.79 -26.07 -2.29
N LYS A 265 -27.61 -26.80 -3.05
CA LYS A 265 -28.61 -27.71 -2.49
C LYS A 265 -27.92 -28.87 -1.74
N ASP A 266 -28.66 -29.54 -0.88
CA ASP A 266 -28.16 -30.70 -0.13
C ASP A 266 -27.59 -31.76 -1.08
N GLY A 267 -26.36 -32.18 -0.82
CA GLY A 267 -25.64 -33.17 -1.63
C GLY A 267 -25.19 -32.71 -3.03
N ALA A 268 -25.40 -31.44 -3.40
CA ALA A 268 -25.14 -30.96 -4.76
C ALA A 268 -23.67 -30.59 -5.03
N ALA A 269 -22.87 -30.31 -4.00
CA ALA A 269 -21.47 -29.93 -4.19
C ALA A 269 -20.64 -31.14 -4.66
N GLY A 270 -19.72 -30.93 -5.59
CA GLY A 270 -18.76 -31.93 -6.07
C GLY A 270 -17.56 -32.12 -5.14
N GLY A 271 -17.29 -31.15 -4.27
CA GLY A 271 -16.25 -31.18 -3.24
C GLY A 271 -16.42 -30.01 -2.28
N VAL A 272 -15.50 -29.88 -1.32
CA VAL A 272 -15.43 -28.71 -0.42
C VAL A 272 -13.98 -28.27 -0.30
N VAL A 273 -13.75 -26.96 -0.30
CA VAL A 273 -12.46 -26.37 0.06
C VAL A 273 -12.58 -25.76 1.47
N ILE A 274 -11.65 -26.09 2.35
CA ILE A 274 -11.56 -25.62 3.74
C ILE A 274 -10.34 -24.72 3.86
N ALA A 275 -10.55 -23.50 4.37
CA ALA A 275 -9.48 -22.58 4.75
C ALA A 275 -9.67 -22.09 6.19
N ARG A 276 -8.59 -21.61 6.81
CA ARG A 276 -8.71 -20.95 8.12
C ARG A 276 -9.40 -19.58 7.98
N GLY A 277 -10.21 -19.18 8.96
CA GLY A 277 -10.98 -17.94 8.90
C GLY A 277 -10.28 -16.70 9.45
N ASP A 278 -9.19 -16.85 10.20
CA ASP A 278 -8.51 -15.75 10.92
C ASP A 278 -7.33 -15.14 10.15
N ALA A 279 -6.74 -15.86 9.19
CA ALA A 279 -5.70 -15.35 8.28
C ALA A 279 -5.80 -16.00 6.89
N ALA A 280 -5.52 -15.26 5.82
CA ALA A 280 -5.70 -15.75 4.45
C ALA A 280 -4.44 -16.13 3.63
N PRO A 281 -3.20 -16.25 4.17
CA PRO A 281 -2.02 -16.42 3.32
C PRO A 281 -2.15 -17.57 2.32
N ASP A 282 -2.66 -18.72 2.79
CA ASP A 282 -2.80 -19.94 2.00
C ASP A 282 -4.13 -20.04 1.23
N ALA A 283 -5.08 -19.14 1.51
CA ALA A 283 -6.44 -19.23 1.02
C ALA A 283 -6.69 -18.36 -0.22
N LEU A 284 -5.89 -17.32 -0.46
CA LEU A 284 -6.09 -16.36 -1.56
C LEU A 284 -6.11 -17.02 -2.95
N ALA A 285 -5.36 -18.11 -3.13
CA ALA A 285 -5.36 -18.87 -4.38
C ALA A 285 -6.42 -19.99 -4.43
N GLY A 286 -7.24 -20.13 -3.39
CA GLY A 286 -8.19 -21.23 -3.22
C GLY A 286 -9.51 -21.09 -3.99
N VAL A 287 -9.86 -19.87 -4.41
CA VAL A 287 -11.14 -19.59 -5.09
C VAL A 287 -11.31 -20.41 -6.38
N PRO A 288 -10.33 -20.46 -7.31
CA PRO A 288 -10.45 -21.29 -8.51
C PRO A 288 -10.54 -22.79 -8.19
N LEU A 289 -9.92 -23.26 -7.10
CA LEU A 289 -10.04 -24.65 -6.68
C LEU A 289 -11.47 -24.98 -6.23
N ALA A 290 -12.10 -24.10 -5.44
CA ALA A 290 -13.49 -24.29 -5.01
C ALA A 290 -14.44 -24.38 -6.22
N ALA A 291 -14.30 -23.44 -7.17
CA ALA A 291 -15.07 -23.46 -8.41
C ALA A 291 -14.78 -24.71 -9.26
N HIS A 292 -13.51 -25.11 -9.40
CA HIS A 292 -13.12 -26.33 -10.13
C HIS A 292 -13.79 -27.59 -9.55
N THR A 293 -13.91 -27.66 -8.22
CA THR A 293 -14.59 -28.78 -7.53
C THR A 293 -16.11 -28.70 -7.59
N ARG A 294 -16.69 -27.62 -8.15
CA ARG A 294 -18.12 -27.29 -8.06
C ARG A 294 -18.58 -27.39 -6.60
N GLY A 295 -17.91 -26.63 -5.73
CA GLY A 295 -18.16 -26.69 -4.29
C GLY A 295 -17.88 -25.39 -3.57
N PRO A 296 -18.36 -25.26 -2.32
CA PRO A 296 -18.11 -24.07 -1.52
C PRO A 296 -16.68 -24.03 -0.99
N LEU A 297 -16.20 -22.80 -0.76
CA LEU A 297 -15.08 -22.53 0.14
C LEU A 297 -15.66 -22.21 1.51
N LEU A 298 -15.43 -23.09 2.49
CA LEU A 298 -15.85 -22.91 3.88
C LEU A 298 -14.66 -22.53 4.76
N LEU A 299 -14.95 -21.90 5.89
CA LEU A 299 -13.96 -21.43 6.85
C LEU A 299 -13.99 -22.28 8.13
N THR A 300 -12.83 -22.50 8.73
CA THR A 300 -12.67 -23.17 10.03
C THR A 300 -11.79 -22.34 10.97
N ASP A 301 -11.94 -22.53 12.27
CA ASP A 301 -10.90 -22.13 13.22
C ASP A 301 -9.62 -22.96 12.92
N PRO A 302 -8.41 -22.38 13.03
CA PRO A 302 -7.16 -23.08 12.76
C PRO A 302 -6.94 -24.33 13.59
N LYS A 303 -7.51 -24.39 14.81
CA LYS A 303 -7.23 -25.45 15.78
C LYS A 303 -8.33 -26.49 15.83
N ALA A 304 -9.58 -26.14 15.50
CA ALA A 304 -10.70 -27.06 15.58
C ALA A 304 -11.77 -26.77 14.50
N LEU A 305 -12.35 -27.84 13.96
CA LEU A 305 -13.51 -27.74 13.08
C LEU A 305 -14.75 -27.49 13.93
N ASP A 306 -15.36 -26.31 13.79
CA ASP A 306 -16.58 -26.01 14.51
C ASP A 306 -17.74 -26.90 14.02
N THR A 307 -18.67 -27.19 14.93
CA THR A 307 -19.77 -28.13 14.69
C THR A 307 -20.69 -27.67 13.57
N ALA A 308 -20.88 -26.37 13.40
CA ALA A 308 -21.75 -25.82 12.36
C ALA A 308 -21.09 -25.93 10.97
N THR A 309 -19.79 -25.70 10.86
CA THR A 309 -19.04 -25.93 9.61
C THR A 309 -18.98 -27.43 9.28
N ALA A 310 -18.76 -28.29 10.28
CA ALA A 310 -18.83 -29.74 10.08
C ALA A 310 -20.21 -30.20 9.57
N ALA A 311 -21.29 -29.60 10.09
CA ALA A 311 -22.65 -29.85 9.63
C ALA A 311 -22.85 -29.37 8.19
N GLU A 312 -22.31 -28.21 7.83
CA GLU A 312 -22.41 -27.68 6.47
C GLU A 312 -21.66 -28.57 5.47
N VAL A 313 -20.45 -29.04 5.79
CA VAL A 313 -19.72 -30.03 4.96
C VAL A 313 -20.59 -31.27 4.72
N LYS A 314 -21.26 -31.79 5.75
CA LYS A 314 -22.19 -32.93 5.62
C LYS A 314 -23.38 -32.61 4.73
N ARG A 315 -23.97 -31.43 4.88
CA ARG A 315 -25.12 -31.02 4.09
C ARG A 315 -24.77 -30.93 2.60
N VAL A 316 -23.70 -30.22 2.24
CA VAL A 316 -23.36 -29.99 0.82
C VAL A 316 -22.82 -31.22 0.10
N LEU A 317 -22.07 -32.08 0.79
CA LEU A 317 -21.54 -33.32 0.19
C LEU A 317 -22.59 -34.45 0.19
N GLY A 318 -23.50 -34.43 1.16
CA GLY A 318 -24.56 -35.43 1.32
C GLY A 318 -24.02 -36.80 1.78
N ALA A 319 -24.66 -37.86 1.29
CA ALA A 319 -24.32 -39.24 1.63
C ALA A 319 -23.04 -39.73 0.93
N ASP A 320 -22.65 -39.11 -0.20
CA ASP A 320 -21.47 -39.51 -0.97
C ASP A 320 -20.17 -39.05 -0.27
N LYS A 321 -19.44 -40.02 0.27
CA LYS A 321 -18.17 -39.79 0.99
C LYS A 321 -16.94 -39.85 0.08
N SER A 322 -17.12 -40.17 -1.21
CA SER A 322 -16.02 -40.18 -2.19
C SER A 322 -15.61 -38.78 -2.64
N LYS A 323 -16.49 -37.79 -2.47
CA LYS A 323 -16.24 -36.40 -2.82
C LYS A 323 -15.10 -35.80 -1.97
N PRO A 324 -14.16 -35.10 -2.60
CA PRO A 324 -12.97 -34.61 -1.92
C PRO A 324 -13.27 -33.43 -0.99
N VAL A 325 -12.57 -33.40 0.13
CA VAL A 325 -12.44 -32.23 1.00
C VAL A 325 -10.99 -31.76 0.96
N TYR A 326 -10.75 -30.57 0.42
CA TYR A 326 -9.43 -29.96 0.34
C TYR A 326 -9.18 -29.05 1.54
N ILE A 327 -8.06 -29.20 2.23
CA ILE A 327 -7.62 -28.25 3.27
C ILE A 327 -6.49 -27.41 2.69
N LEU A 328 -6.65 -26.08 2.71
CA LEU A 328 -5.62 -25.14 2.26
C LEU A 328 -4.68 -24.79 3.41
N GLY A 329 -3.38 -24.93 3.14
CA GLY A 329 -2.31 -24.62 4.07
C GLY A 329 -1.77 -25.82 4.84
N GLY A 330 -0.54 -25.64 5.35
CA GLY A 330 0.15 -26.64 6.15
C GLY A 330 -0.49 -26.90 7.51
N ALA A 331 0.06 -27.82 8.29
CA ALA A 331 -0.43 -28.17 9.62
C ALA A 331 -0.41 -26.98 10.63
N ALA A 332 0.45 -25.99 10.41
CA ALA A 332 0.49 -24.75 11.19
C ALA A 332 -0.64 -23.77 10.80
N ALA A 333 -1.16 -23.88 9.56
CA ALA A 333 -2.25 -23.05 9.08
C ALA A 333 -3.61 -23.61 9.54
N VAL A 334 -3.81 -24.91 9.35
CA VAL A 334 -4.99 -25.66 9.79
C VAL A 334 -4.49 -26.94 10.46
N SER A 335 -4.82 -27.14 11.73
CA SER A 335 -4.27 -28.21 12.54
C SER A 335 -4.55 -29.61 11.96
N PRO A 336 -3.74 -30.61 12.31
CA PRO A 336 -4.05 -32.02 12.04
C PRO A 336 -5.36 -32.48 12.69
N ASP A 337 -5.84 -31.81 13.75
CA ASP A 337 -7.09 -32.15 14.42
C ASP A 337 -8.30 -31.87 13.53
N VAL A 338 -8.32 -30.74 12.81
CA VAL A 338 -9.35 -30.43 11.81
C VAL A 338 -9.40 -31.52 10.73
N GLU A 339 -8.24 -31.93 10.23
CA GLU A 339 -8.13 -32.99 9.23
C GLU A 339 -8.63 -34.35 9.77
N THR A 340 -8.28 -34.67 11.02
CA THR A 340 -8.74 -35.89 11.70
C THR A 340 -10.25 -35.86 11.91
N GLN A 341 -10.81 -34.72 12.30
CA GLN A 341 -12.25 -34.51 12.43
C GLN A 341 -12.94 -34.76 11.08
N LEU A 342 -12.47 -34.17 9.98
CA LEU A 342 -13.04 -34.40 8.65
C LEU A 342 -12.93 -35.87 8.19
N LYS A 343 -11.80 -36.53 8.45
CA LYS A 343 -11.61 -37.97 8.16
C LYS A 343 -12.55 -38.86 8.98
N SER A 344 -12.77 -38.54 10.26
CA SER A 344 -13.70 -39.28 11.13
C SER A 344 -15.16 -39.12 10.71
N LEU A 345 -15.49 -38.08 9.95
CA LEU A 345 -16.79 -37.95 9.27
C LEU A 345 -16.91 -38.80 7.99
N GLY A 346 -15.84 -39.51 7.61
CA GLY A 346 -15.79 -40.46 6.51
C GLY A 346 -15.27 -39.89 5.19
N TYR A 347 -14.85 -38.62 5.12
CA TYR A 347 -14.44 -37.98 3.87
C TYR A 347 -13.02 -38.31 3.45
N GLN A 348 -12.78 -38.25 2.13
CA GLN A 348 -11.43 -38.19 1.57
C GLN A 348 -10.88 -36.78 1.71
N VAL A 349 -9.85 -36.63 2.55
CA VAL A 349 -9.29 -35.31 2.87
C VAL A 349 -7.91 -35.14 2.25
N TYR A 350 -7.74 -34.06 1.49
CA TYR A 350 -6.52 -33.72 0.77
C TYR A 350 -5.97 -32.38 1.29
N ARG A 351 -4.78 -32.39 1.87
CA ARG A 351 -4.13 -31.15 2.32
C ARG A 351 -3.24 -30.60 1.20
N ILE A 352 -3.48 -29.35 0.83
CA ILE A 352 -2.68 -28.60 -0.14
C ILE A 352 -2.04 -27.43 0.59
N GLY A 353 -0.77 -27.60 0.98
CA GLY A 353 -0.02 -26.57 1.72
C GLY A 353 1.48 -26.68 1.48
N GLY A 354 2.14 -25.52 1.40
CA GLY A 354 3.59 -25.40 1.28
C GLY A 354 4.24 -24.75 2.50
N ALA A 355 5.54 -24.46 2.41
CA ALA A 355 6.28 -23.77 3.47
C ALA A 355 5.88 -22.28 3.57
N THR A 356 5.54 -21.69 2.42
CA THR A 356 5.09 -20.31 2.30
C THR A 356 3.74 -20.23 1.57
N ARG A 357 3.11 -19.05 1.62
CA ARG A 357 1.90 -18.75 0.85
C ARG A 357 2.10 -18.91 -0.67
N PHE A 358 3.31 -18.63 -1.15
CA PHE A 358 3.67 -18.77 -2.56
C PHE A 358 3.74 -20.26 -2.95
N ASP A 359 4.34 -21.09 -2.09
CA ASP A 359 4.37 -22.54 -2.27
C ASP A 359 2.98 -23.16 -2.24
N THR A 360 2.12 -22.72 -1.30
CA THR A 360 0.73 -23.18 -1.24
C THR A 360 -0.02 -22.82 -2.53
N ALA A 361 0.10 -21.59 -3.01
CA ALA A 361 -0.53 -21.16 -4.27
C ALA A 361 -0.04 -21.99 -5.48
N LEU A 362 1.27 -22.29 -5.55
CA LEU A 362 1.82 -23.16 -6.59
C LEU A 362 1.31 -24.60 -6.49
N ARG A 363 1.13 -25.14 -5.29
CA ARG A 363 0.54 -26.47 -5.09
C ARG A 363 -0.93 -26.49 -5.47
N ILE A 364 -1.71 -25.44 -5.16
CA ILE A 364 -3.09 -25.34 -5.65
C ILE A 364 -3.10 -25.34 -7.18
N ALA A 365 -2.23 -24.55 -7.82
CA ALA A 365 -2.12 -24.49 -9.27
C ALA A 365 -1.75 -25.85 -9.90
N LYS A 366 -0.77 -26.56 -9.31
CA LYS A 366 -0.24 -27.81 -9.88
C LYS A 366 -1.08 -29.02 -9.51
N ASP A 367 -1.28 -29.24 -8.22
CA ASP A 367 -1.86 -30.44 -7.65
C ASP A 367 -3.39 -30.36 -7.65
N GLY A 368 -3.95 -29.16 -7.41
CA GLY A 368 -5.40 -28.95 -7.33
C GLY A 368 -6.08 -28.67 -8.67
N LEU A 369 -5.38 -27.95 -9.57
CA LEU A 369 -5.95 -27.48 -10.85
C LEU A 369 -5.29 -28.11 -12.08
N GLY A 370 -4.32 -29.02 -11.90
CA GLY A 370 -3.69 -29.73 -13.00
C GLY A 370 -2.75 -28.88 -13.86
N SER A 371 -2.13 -27.83 -13.28
CA SER A 371 -1.18 -26.93 -13.96
C SER A 371 -1.73 -26.26 -15.21
N PRO A 372 -2.79 -25.42 -15.11
CA PRO A 372 -3.41 -24.79 -16.27
C PRO A 372 -2.41 -23.99 -17.10
N ALA A 373 -2.75 -23.82 -18.38
CA ALA A 373 -1.94 -23.07 -19.35
C ALA A 373 -1.93 -21.56 -19.04
N ASN A 374 -3.02 -21.07 -18.45
CA ASN A 374 -3.20 -19.67 -18.04
C ASN A 374 -2.90 -19.50 -16.54
N VAL A 375 -2.35 -18.35 -16.18
CA VAL A 375 -2.08 -17.97 -14.79
C VAL A 375 -2.45 -16.52 -14.54
N VAL A 376 -3.08 -16.29 -13.40
CA VAL A 376 -3.32 -14.96 -12.84
C VAL A 376 -2.37 -14.76 -11.66
N VAL A 377 -1.59 -13.69 -11.69
CA VAL A 377 -0.66 -13.31 -10.64
C VAL A 377 -1.28 -12.16 -9.84
N ALA A 378 -1.38 -12.34 -8.53
CA ALA A 378 -1.74 -11.26 -7.60
C ALA A 378 -0.68 -11.16 -6.49
N THR A 379 -0.61 -10.06 -5.76
CA THR A 379 0.31 -10.01 -4.60
C THR A 379 -0.20 -10.90 -3.47
N GLY A 380 0.73 -11.56 -2.77
CA GLY A 380 0.48 -12.28 -1.53
C GLY A 380 0.72 -11.44 -0.28
N THR A 381 1.25 -10.21 -0.38
CA THR A 381 1.54 -9.34 0.76
C THR A 381 0.34 -8.47 1.18
N ASP A 382 -0.66 -8.34 0.30
CA ASP A 382 -2.01 -7.84 0.58
C ASP A 382 -3.02 -8.81 -0.05
N PHE A 383 -4.28 -8.78 0.36
CA PHE A 383 -5.29 -9.77 -0.05
C PHE A 383 -6.22 -9.28 -1.16
N ALA A 384 -6.47 -7.98 -1.25
CA ALA A 384 -7.62 -7.46 -1.98
C ALA A 384 -7.60 -7.79 -3.48
N ASP A 385 -6.45 -7.60 -4.13
CA ASP A 385 -6.29 -7.92 -5.55
C ASP A 385 -6.48 -9.41 -5.83
N ALA A 386 -5.99 -10.29 -4.94
CA ALA A 386 -6.14 -11.73 -5.10
C ALA A 386 -7.59 -12.20 -4.93
N LEU A 387 -8.38 -11.55 -4.06
CA LEU A 387 -9.80 -11.85 -3.89
C LEU A 387 -10.60 -11.51 -5.16
N ALA A 388 -10.34 -10.34 -5.76
CA ALA A 388 -10.95 -9.96 -7.02
C ALA A 388 -10.48 -10.84 -8.20
N ALA A 389 -9.21 -11.29 -8.17
CA ALA A 389 -8.63 -12.14 -9.20
C ALA A 389 -9.24 -13.55 -9.28
N GLY A 390 -9.77 -14.09 -8.18
CA GLY A 390 -10.27 -15.47 -8.11
C GLY A 390 -11.36 -15.80 -9.13
N PRO A 391 -12.48 -15.04 -9.18
CA PRO A 391 -13.52 -15.23 -10.20
C PRO A 391 -13.00 -15.10 -11.63
N TYR A 392 -12.18 -14.08 -11.90
CA TYR A 392 -11.57 -13.88 -13.23
C TYR A 392 -10.66 -15.03 -13.64
N ALA A 393 -9.84 -15.54 -12.72
CA ALA A 393 -9.00 -16.70 -13.01
C ALA A 393 -9.84 -17.92 -13.39
N THR A 394 -11.02 -18.09 -12.78
CA THR A 394 -11.92 -19.20 -13.11
C THR A 394 -12.51 -19.07 -14.52
N THR A 395 -12.94 -17.87 -14.91
CA THR A 395 -13.46 -17.61 -16.27
C THR A 395 -12.40 -17.79 -17.34
N GLU A 396 -11.13 -17.52 -17.02
CA GLU A 396 -9.99 -17.70 -17.92
C GLU A 396 -9.37 -19.11 -17.87
N HIS A 397 -9.98 -20.05 -17.13
CA HIS A 397 -9.44 -21.39 -16.86
C HIS A 397 -7.98 -21.36 -16.36
N ALA A 398 -7.69 -20.38 -15.51
CA ALA A 398 -6.38 -20.08 -14.97
C ALA A 398 -6.27 -20.46 -13.48
N ALA A 399 -5.04 -20.68 -13.03
CA ALA A 399 -4.73 -20.72 -11.60
C ALA A 399 -4.38 -19.32 -11.10
N VAL A 400 -4.66 -19.04 -9.82
CA VAL A 400 -4.09 -17.88 -9.12
C VAL A 400 -2.76 -18.29 -8.48
N VAL A 401 -1.71 -17.51 -8.70
CA VAL A 401 -0.42 -17.61 -7.98
C VAL A 401 -0.07 -16.27 -7.34
N LEU A 402 0.74 -16.32 -6.29
CA LEU A 402 1.04 -15.15 -5.46
C LEU A 402 2.48 -14.65 -5.69
N SER A 403 2.64 -13.34 -5.81
CA SER A 403 3.93 -12.64 -5.79
C SER A 403 4.27 -12.11 -4.39
N ASP A 404 5.55 -11.88 -4.11
CA ASP A 404 6.00 -11.26 -2.86
C ASP A 404 6.02 -9.74 -3.02
N GLY A 405 4.84 -9.12 -2.94
CA GLY A 405 4.69 -7.70 -3.22
C GLY A 405 5.11 -7.40 -4.66
N PRO A 406 6.02 -6.44 -4.89
CA PRO A 406 6.55 -6.14 -6.22
C PRO A 406 7.62 -7.13 -6.69
N GLY A 407 8.07 -8.06 -5.84
CA GLY A 407 9.00 -9.13 -6.18
C GLY A 407 8.29 -10.45 -6.46
N MET A 408 8.99 -11.41 -7.04
CA MET A 408 8.45 -12.75 -7.31
C MET A 408 9.39 -13.81 -6.75
N ASP A 409 8.83 -14.70 -5.92
CA ASP A 409 9.56 -15.89 -5.48
C ASP A 409 10.10 -16.68 -6.69
N PRO A 410 11.35 -17.21 -6.65
CA PRO A 410 11.95 -17.91 -7.78
C PRO A 410 11.10 -19.08 -8.33
N ALA A 411 10.42 -19.83 -7.47
CA ALA A 411 9.57 -20.94 -7.90
C ALA A 411 8.30 -20.42 -8.58
N THR A 412 7.71 -19.33 -8.07
CA THR A 412 6.58 -18.64 -8.73
C THR A 412 7.00 -18.11 -10.09
N ALA A 413 8.17 -17.45 -10.18
CA ALA A 413 8.71 -16.92 -11.43
C ALA A 413 8.93 -18.01 -12.48
N ALA A 414 9.49 -19.16 -12.08
CA ALA A 414 9.67 -20.30 -12.96
C ALA A 414 8.32 -20.84 -13.48
N TYR A 415 7.32 -20.95 -12.60
CA TYR A 415 5.98 -21.38 -12.99
C TYR A 415 5.36 -20.39 -13.98
N VAL A 416 5.31 -19.09 -13.66
CA VAL A 416 4.73 -18.05 -14.51
C VAL A 416 5.39 -17.99 -15.89
N LYS A 417 6.73 -18.05 -15.99
CA LYS A 417 7.45 -18.06 -17.27
C LYS A 417 7.02 -19.21 -18.19
N SER A 418 6.72 -20.36 -17.61
CA SER A 418 6.32 -21.56 -18.34
C SER A 418 4.86 -21.57 -18.82
N ARG A 419 4.05 -20.58 -18.40
CA ARG A 419 2.65 -20.45 -18.82
C ARG A 419 2.51 -19.70 -20.13
N SER A 420 1.42 -19.94 -20.84
CA SER A 420 1.11 -19.31 -22.13
C SER A 420 0.30 -18.03 -21.97
N GLY A 421 -0.72 -18.04 -21.09
CA GLY A 421 -1.49 -16.85 -20.73
C GLY A 421 -1.07 -16.35 -19.36
N ILE A 422 -0.69 -15.07 -19.27
CA ILE A 422 -0.33 -14.43 -18.00
C ILE A 422 -1.21 -13.19 -17.85
N THR A 423 -1.88 -13.08 -16.71
CA THR A 423 -2.56 -11.84 -16.29
C THR A 423 -1.99 -11.42 -14.94
N ALA A 424 -1.65 -10.16 -14.78
CA ALA A 424 -1.25 -9.57 -13.51
C ALA A 424 -2.41 -8.71 -12.97
N VAL A 425 -2.84 -8.99 -11.74
CA VAL A 425 -3.91 -8.26 -11.05
C VAL A 425 -3.31 -7.47 -9.89
N GLY A 426 -3.43 -6.14 -9.96
CA GLY A 426 -2.87 -5.21 -8.99
C GLY A 426 -1.44 -4.75 -9.32
N GLY A 427 -1.14 -3.49 -9.00
CA GLY A 427 0.12 -2.84 -9.41
C GLY A 427 1.39 -3.52 -8.87
N ALA A 428 1.31 -4.15 -7.70
CA ALA A 428 2.42 -4.94 -7.16
C ALA A 428 2.70 -6.19 -8.02
N ALA A 429 1.67 -6.93 -8.40
CA ALA A 429 1.80 -8.11 -9.26
C ALA A 429 2.32 -7.74 -10.65
N VAL A 430 1.91 -6.59 -11.20
CA VAL A 430 2.43 -6.06 -12.48
C VAL A 430 3.94 -5.88 -12.42
N ARG A 431 4.45 -5.24 -11.36
CA ARG A 431 5.90 -5.08 -11.15
C ARG A 431 6.60 -6.43 -10.95
N ALA A 432 5.96 -7.35 -10.23
CA ALA A 432 6.49 -8.70 -10.01
C ALA A 432 6.57 -9.51 -11.31
N VAL A 433 5.58 -9.42 -12.21
CA VAL A 433 5.62 -10.11 -13.51
C VAL A 433 6.68 -9.49 -14.42
N ARG A 434 6.78 -8.15 -14.49
CA ARG A 434 7.81 -7.47 -15.30
C ARG A 434 9.24 -7.88 -14.91
N SER A 435 9.50 -7.99 -13.61
CA SER A 435 10.83 -8.37 -13.07
C SER A 435 11.05 -9.88 -13.05
N GLY A 436 10.03 -10.64 -12.63
CA GLY A 436 10.09 -12.09 -12.44
C GLY A 436 9.95 -12.90 -13.72
N ALA A 437 9.29 -12.37 -14.76
CA ALA A 437 9.09 -13.01 -16.06
C ALA A 437 9.42 -12.06 -17.24
N PRO A 438 10.66 -11.55 -17.32
CA PRO A 438 11.03 -10.54 -18.30
C PRO A 438 10.84 -11.07 -19.74
N GLY A 439 10.30 -10.21 -20.61
CA GLY A 439 10.05 -10.52 -22.02
C GLY A 439 8.77 -11.32 -22.31
N LYS A 440 8.01 -11.73 -21.29
CA LYS A 440 6.69 -12.33 -21.48
C LYS A 440 5.62 -11.24 -21.63
N SER A 441 4.75 -11.38 -22.62
CA SER A 441 3.53 -10.58 -22.70
C SER A 441 2.55 -11.03 -21.61
N PHE A 442 1.84 -10.07 -21.01
CA PHE A 442 0.82 -10.34 -20.01
C PHE A 442 -0.27 -9.26 -20.06
N THR A 443 -1.48 -9.62 -19.61
CA THR A 443 -2.59 -8.69 -19.40
C THR A 443 -2.42 -7.97 -18.07
N ASP A 444 -2.56 -6.65 -18.07
CA ASP A 444 -2.42 -5.81 -16.89
C ASP A 444 -3.80 -5.34 -16.41
N LEU A 445 -4.22 -5.79 -15.22
CA LEU A 445 -5.47 -5.40 -14.57
C LEU A 445 -5.16 -4.75 -13.22
N HIS A 446 -4.92 -3.44 -13.19
CA HIS A 446 -4.76 -2.69 -11.93
C HIS A 446 -5.46 -1.34 -11.99
N GLY A 447 -5.85 -0.85 -10.82
CA GLY A 447 -6.28 0.53 -10.60
C GLY A 447 -5.39 1.26 -9.60
N GLY A 448 -5.76 2.51 -9.30
CA GLY A 448 -5.05 3.33 -8.30
C GLY A 448 -5.18 2.81 -6.87
N ASP A 449 -6.21 2.00 -6.59
CA ASP A 449 -6.45 1.34 -5.31
C ASP A 449 -7.10 -0.03 -5.50
N ARG A 450 -7.35 -0.73 -4.39
CA ARG A 450 -7.98 -2.07 -4.36
C ARG A 450 -9.38 -2.11 -4.99
N TYR A 451 -10.12 -1.01 -4.93
CA TYR A 451 -11.48 -0.92 -5.46
C TYR A 451 -11.46 -0.72 -6.98
N ALA A 452 -10.57 0.16 -7.45
CA ALA A 452 -10.31 0.37 -8.87
C ALA A 452 -9.71 -0.86 -9.54
N THR A 453 -8.82 -1.62 -8.87
CA THR A 453 -8.36 -2.92 -9.37
C THR A 453 -9.52 -3.91 -9.52
N ALA A 454 -10.41 -4.01 -8.53
CA ALA A 454 -11.58 -4.88 -8.62
C ALA A 454 -12.53 -4.47 -9.78
N VAL A 455 -12.68 -3.17 -10.04
CA VAL A 455 -13.41 -2.66 -11.21
C VAL A 455 -12.71 -3.04 -12.52
N ALA A 456 -11.39 -2.89 -12.63
CA ALA A 456 -10.64 -3.29 -13.81
C ALA A 456 -10.77 -4.80 -14.11
N VAL A 457 -10.80 -5.63 -13.06
CA VAL A 457 -11.07 -7.07 -13.18
C VAL A 457 -12.50 -7.32 -13.65
N ALA A 458 -13.49 -6.62 -13.10
CA ALA A 458 -14.88 -6.74 -13.52
C ALA A 458 -15.08 -6.34 -14.99
N ASP A 459 -14.49 -5.22 -15.41
CA ASP A 459 -14.53 -4.78 -16.82
C ASP A 459 -13.94 -5.84 -17.76
N ALA A 460 -12.82 -6.46 -17.38
CA ALA A 460 -12.23 -7.56 -18.14
C ALA A 460 -13.15 -8.79 -18.23
N MET A 461 -13.86 -9.15 -17.14
CA MET A 461 -14.84 -10.25 -17.14
C MET A 461 -16.08 -9.96 -17.98
N THR A 462 -16.43 -8.69 -18.18
CA THR A 462 -17.63 -8.29 -18.95
C THR A 462 -17.34 -7.97 -20.42
N ALA A 463 -16.06 -7.91 -20.80
CA ALA A 463 -15.65 -7.66 -22.18
C ALA A 463 -16.16 -8.76 -23.14
N GLY A 464 -16.53 -8.36 -24.37
CA GLY A 464 -16.90 -9.31 -25.45
C GLY A 464 -18.34 -9.81 -25.46
N GLY A 465 -19.26 -9.18 -24.72
CA GLY A 465 -20.70 -9.49 -24.74
C GLY A 465 -21.18 -10.39 -23.61
N HIS A 466 -20.31 -10.71 -22.65
CA HIS A 466 -20.65 -11.39 -21.40
C HIS A 466 -21.17 -10.38 -20.38
N ALA A 467 -22.33 -9.75 -20.65
CA ALA A 467 -22.99 -8.94 -19.63
C ALA A 467 -23.40 -9.87 -18.48
N PRO A 468 -22.81 -9.73 -17.28
CA PRO A 468 -23.04 -10.70 -16.23
C PRO A 468 -24.45 -10.46 -15.69
N ALA A 469 -25.23 -11.54 -15.58
CA ALA A 469 -26.56 -11.46 -14.98
C ALA A 469 -26.50 -11.08 -13.49
N GLY A 470 -25.32 -11.09 -12.87
CA GLY A 470 -25.14 -10.52 -11.54
C GLY A 470 -23.69 -10.18 -11.20
N LEU A 471 -23.45 -9.75 -9.97
CA LEU A 471 -22.11 -9.48 -9.44
C LEU A 471 -22.08 -9.65 -7.92
N GLY A 472 -20.89 -9.88 -7.39
CA GLY A 472 -20.59 -9.89 -5.96
C GLY A 472 -20.05 -8.55 -5.47
N ILE A 473 -20.36 -8.20 -4.22
CA ILE A 473 -19.73 -7.10 -3.48
C ILE A 473 -19.32 -7.63 -2.11
N ALA A 474 -18.09 -7.36 -1.70
CA ALA A 474 -17.60 -7.70 -0.36
C ALA A 474 -16.67 -6.61 0.18
N SER A 475 -16.33 -6.70 1.46
CA SER A 475 -15.38 -5.75 2.07
C SER A 475 -13.99 -5.83 1.43
N GLY A 476 -13.43 -4.69 1.08
CA GLY A 476 -12.03 -4.57 0.65
C GLY A 476 -11.04 -4.44 1.80
N THR A 477 -11.50 -4.30 3.05
CA THR A 477 -10.63 -4.09 4.22
C THR A 477 -10.59 -5.29 5.18
N VAL A 478 -11.51 -6.26 4.99
CA VAL A 478 -11.48 -7.56 5.67
C VAL A 478 -11.77 -8.69 4.67
N PHE A 479 -10.89 -9.69 4.64
CA PHE A 479 -10.87 -10.74 3.62
C PHE A 479 -11.91 -11.88 3.73
N PRO A 480 -12.39 -12.34 4.90
CA PRO A 480 -13.02 -13.68 4.98
C PRO A 480 -14.31 -13.81 4.16
N ASP A 481 -15.16 -12.78 4.19
CA ASP A 481 -16.43 -12.79 3.47
C ASP A 481 -16.21 -12.69 1.96
N ALA A 482 -15.23 -11.89 1.54
CA ALA A 482 -14.80 -11.79 0.14
C ALA A 482 -14.15 -13.08 -0.39
N LEU A 483 -13.48 -13.85 0.46
CA LEU A 483 -12.89 -15.13 0.08
C LEU A 483 -13.97 -16.18 -0.24
N THR A 484 -14.96 -16.30 0.64
CA THR A 484 -16.09 -17.23 0.47
C THR A 484 -17.06 -16.76 -0.63
N GLY A 485 -17.34 -15.44 -0.68
CA GLY A 485 -18.07 -14.80 -1.76
C GLY A 485 -17.35 -14.84 -3.10
N GLY A 486 -16.02 -14.86 -3.11
CA GLY A 486 -15.22 -15.06 -4.32
C GLY A 486 -15.39 -16.46 -4.90
N ALA A 487 -15.49 -17.50 -4.06
CA ALA A 487 -15.83 -18.86 -4.51
C ALA A 487 -17.23 -18.93 -5.12
N TYR A 488 -18.21 -18.22 -4.50
CA TYR A 488 -19.54 -18.07 -5.09
C TYR A 488 -19.46 -17.41 -6.46
N ALA A 489 -18.81 -16.25 -6.54
CA ALA A 489 -18.70 -15.44 -7.75
C ALA A 489 -17.98 -16.20 -8.88
N ALA A 490 -16.95 -16.98 -8.53
CA ALA A 490 -16.22 -17.83 -9.46
C ALA A 490 -17.09 -18.95 -10.07
N ASP A 491 -17.85 -19.70 -9.25
CA ASP A 491 -18.75 -20.74 -9.77
C ASP A 491 -19.93 -20.16 -10.57
N ALA A 492 -20.41 -18.97 -10.18
CA ALA A 492 -21.45 -18.24 -10.90
C ALA A 492 -20.95 -17.53 -12.17
N GLY A 493 -19.63 -17.43 -12.37
CA GLY A 493 -19.04 -16.72 -13.51
C GLY A 493 -19.27 -15.21 -13.48
N VAL A 494 -19.36 -14.61 -12.29
CA VAL A 494 -19.63 -13.17 -12.11
C VAL A 494 -18.46 -12.48 -11.41
N PRO A 495 -18.24 -11.16 -11.63
CA PRO A 495 -17.17 -10.45 -10.96
C PRO A 495 -17.43 -10.25 -9.46
N LEU A 496 -16.35 -10.16 -8.68
CA LEU A 496 -16.37 -9.74 -7.28
C LEU A 496 -15.79 -8.33 -7.15
N LEU A 497 -16.63 -7.35 -6.83
CA LEU A 497 -16.23 -6.00 -6.49
C LEU A 497 -15.94 -5.89 -4.99
N LEU A 498 -15.13 -4.89 -4.63
CA LEU A 498 -14.77 -4.58 -3.26
C LEU A 498 -15.32 -3.22 -2.84
N THR A 499 -15.65 -3.06 -1.56
CA THR A 499 -16.12 -1.79 -0.99
C THR A 499 -15.43 -1.46 0.32
N ASP A 500 -15.35 -0.18 0.68
CA ASP A 500 -15.08 0.19 2.06
C ASP A 500 -16.29 -0.22 2.93
N PRO A 501 -16.10 -0.70 4.18
CA PRO A 501 -17.20 -1.11 5.05
C PRO A 501 -18.27 -0.03 5.27
N LYS A 502 -17.89 1.25 5.22
CA LYS A 502 -18.75 2.38 5.58
C LYS A 502 -19.20 3.22 4.39
N GLY A 503 -18.63 3.03 3.21
CA GLY A 503 -18.98 3.79 2.02
C GLY A 503 -18.64 3.06 0.73
N LEU A 504 -19.56 3.11 -0.22
CA LEU A 504 -19.35 2.59 -1.55
C LEU A 504 -18.39 3.53 -2.32
N PRO A 505 -17.20 3.06 -2.74
CA PRO A 505 -16.28 3.88 -3.52
C PRO A 505 -16.92 4.36 -4.82
N ASP A 506 -16.61 5.57 -5.25
CA ASP A 506 -17.23 6.17 -6.43
C ASP A 506 -16.97 5.36 -7.70
N THR A 507 -15.79 4.74 -7.83
CA THR A 507 -15.43 3.85 -8.94
C THR A 507 -16.39 2.66 -9.05
N VAL A 508 -16.69 2.02 -7.91
CA VAL A 508 -17.62 0.90 -7.81
C VAL A 508 -19.05 1.37 -8.09
N ARG A 509 -19.46 2.48 -7.48
CA ARG A 509 -20.79 3.06 -7.69
C ARG A 509 -21.05 3.41 -9.15
N LEU A 510 -20.06 3.96 -9.86
CA LEU A 510 -20.16 4.32 -11.27
C LEU A 510 -20.29 3.08 -12.16
N LEU A 511 -19.54 2.01 -11.87
CA LEU A 511 -19.69 0.73 -12.58
C LEU A 511 -21.10 0.14 -12.37
N LEU A 512 -21.59 0.07 -11.13
CA LEU A 512 -22.94 -0.40 -10.84
C LEU A 512 -24.02 0.40 -11.58
N ALA A 513 -23.87 1.73 -11.60
CA ALA A 513 -24.77 2.62 -12.34
C ALA A 513 -24.67 2.43 -13.87
N ALA A 514 -23.50 2.08 -14.41
CA ALA A 514 -23.36 1.76 -15.83
C ALA A 514 -24.03 0.42 -16.19
N LEU A 515 -23.96 -0.56 -15.28
CA LEU A 515 -24.48 -1.91 -15.49
C LEU A 515 -25.94 -2.10 -15.05
N HIS A 516 -26.62 -1.08 -14.48
CA HIS A 516 -27.92 -1.24 -13.83
C HIS A 516 -29.02 -1.91 -14.67
N ARG A 517 -29.01 -1.76 -16.00
CA ARG A 517 -30.00 -2.41 -16.90
C ARG A 517 -29.63 -3.83 -17.31
N GLN A 518 -28.41 -4.24 -17.00
CA GLN A 518 -27.84 -5.54 -17.37
C GLN A 518 -27.83 -6.50 -16.18
N LEU A 519 -27.77 -5.97 -14.96
CA LEU A 519 -27.75 -6.76 -13.73
C LEU A 519 -29.16 -7.27 -13.38
N ALA A 520 -29.29 -8.58 -13.22
CA ALA A 520 -30.47 -9.20 -12.61
C ALA A 520 -30.34 -9.27 -11.08
N ALA A 521 -29.13 -9.51 -10.58
CA ALA A 521 -28.89 -9.71 -9.16
C ALA A 521 -27.54 -9.16 -8.68
N VAL A 522 -27.50 -8.68 -7.44
CA VAL A 522 -26.27 -8.29 -6.74
C VAL A 522 -26.21 -9.00 -5.40
N GLN A 523 -25.11 -9.68 -5.13
CA GLN A 523 -24.88 -10.39 -3.87
C GLN A 523 -23.90 -9.58 -3.02
N ILE A 524 -24.31 -9.23 -1.80
CA ILE A 524 -23.42 -8.61 -0.82
C ILE A 524 -22.97 -9.69 0.16
N PHE A 525 -21.67 -9.96 0.22
CA PHE A 525 -21.09 -10.94 1.10
C PHE A 525 -20.60 -10.30 2.39
N GLY A 526 -21.10 -10.81 3.52
CA GLY A 526 -20.73 -10.36 4.85
C GLY A 526 -21.85 -9.67 5.62
N GLY A 527 -21.73 -9.73 6.95
CA GLY A 527 -22.65 -9.04 7.85
C GLY A 527 -22.47 -7.51 7.82
N SER A 528 -23.33 -6.80 8.55
CA SER A 528 -23.34 -5.33 8.59
C SER A 528 -22.06 -4.69 9.15
N LEU A 529 -21.24 -5.46 9.88
CA LEU A 529 -19.91 -5.01 10.33
C LEU A 529 -18.85 -5.02 9.21
N ALA A 530 -18.99 -5.93 8.24
CA ALA A 530 -18.05 -6.05 7.11
C ALA A 530 -18.46 -5.12 5.96
N VAL A 531 -19.77 -5.04 5.70
CA VAL A 531 -20.39 -4.13 4.72
C VAL A 531 -21.63 -3.53 5.36
N SER A 532 -21.58 -2.26 5.76
CA SER A 532 -22.68 -1.61 6.47
C SER A 532 -23.98 -1.55 5.69
N ASP A 533 -25.09 -1.41 6.40
CA ASP A 533 -26.43 -1.22 5.80
C ASP A 533 -26.50 0.05 4.95
N ALA A 534 -25.66 1.05 5.25
CA ALA A 534 -25.52 2.26 4.44
C ALA A 534 -24.93 1.95 3.05
N VAL A 535 -23.93 1.06 2.97
CA VAL A 535 -23.38 0.59 1.70
C VAL A 535 -24.41 -0.23 0.94
N ASP A 536 -25.18 -1.07 1.63
CA ASP A 536 -26.31 -1.83 1.05
C ASP A 536 -27.29 -0.90 0.33
N ALA A 537 -27.74 0.16 1.02
CA ALA A 537 -28.61 1.18 0.45
C ALA A 537 -27.98 1.93 -0.73
N GLN A 538 -26.66 2.19 -0.69
CA GLN A 538 -25.94 2.82 -1.80
C GLN A 538 -25.87 1.89 -3.02
N VAL A 539 -25.70 0.58 -2.82
CA VAL A 539 -25.72 -0.43 -3.89
C VAL A 539 -27.11 -0.52 -4.52
N VAL A 540 -28.16 -0.67 -3.72
CA VAL A 540 -29.56 -0.68 -4.18
C VAL A 540 -29.86 0.56 -5.04
N LYS A 541 -29.46 1.74 -4.56
CA LYS A 541 -29.61 3.00 -5.29
C LYS A 541 -28.82 3.02 -6.59
N ALA A 542 -27.58 2.54 -6.59
CA ALA A 542 -26.70 2.56 -7.76
C ALA A 542 -27.22 1.68 -8.90
N VAL A 543 -27.80 0.52 -8.57
CA VAL A 543 -28.37 -0.39 -9.58
C VAL A 543 -29.84 -0.11 -9.91
N GLY A 544 -30.44 0.95 -9.35
CA GLY A 544 -31.87 1.26 -9.53
C GLY A 544 -32.78 0.11 -9.10
N GLY A 545 -32.31 -0.69 -8.14
CA GLY A 545 -32.87 -1.98 -7.76
C GLY A 545 -33.73 -1.93 -6.50
N HIS A 546 -33.96 -3.10 -5.92
CA HIS A 546 -34.62 -3.26 -4.62
C HIS A 546 -33.87 -4.31 -3.77
N ALA A 547 -33.91 -4.15 -2.45
CA ALA A 547 -33.41 -5.16 -1.52
C ALA A 547 -34.38 -6.36 -1.45
N ALA A 548 -33.81 -7.56 -1.34
CA ALA A 548 -34.54 -8.83 -1.19
C ALA A 548 -34.98 -9.09 0.26
#